data_AF-A0A8J7QC31-F1
#
_entry.id   AF-A0A8J7QC31-F1
#
_cell.length_a   1.000
_cell.length_b   1.000
_cell.length_c   1.000
_cell.angle_alpha   90.00
_cell.angle_beta   90.00
_cell.angle_gamma   90.00
#
_symmetry.space_group_name_H-M   'P 1'
#
loop_
_entity.id
_entity.type
_entity.pdbx_description
1 polymer ?
#
loop_
_entity_poly.entity_id
_entity_poly.type
_entity_poly.pdbx_seq_one_letter_code
_entity_poly.pdbx_strand_id
1 'polypeptide(L)'
;MTQKHVFDEDERKRINVQSDWSAETLLEQVGIAKLKDVVKILPVKRSDVLRAYHRLEKAGLNPYRVMGVRMLWNNWIVRMVVFAPYYRANLTPKFKKVDPSWDSEALLRQTGTFLLSEVSHLTPFSSHQLRHQSLLLEDPRAVMGVYKNPDLNRYLVDIPVFRQWLKKLWENGGTFVPEQSPSKDDAP
;
A
#
# COMPACT_ATOMS: atom_id res chain seq x y z
N MET A 1 -2.05 -22.96 33.31
CA MET A 1 -2.20 -23.57 31.97
C MET A 1 -1.09 -23.03 31.08
N THR A 2 -0.18 -23.90 30.67
CA THR A 2 1.13 -23.56 30.08
C THR A 2 0.98 -23.17 28.61
N GLN A 3 1.64 -22.08 28.19
CA GLN A 3 1.68 -21.48 26.84
C GLN A 3 2.05 -22.42 25.66
N LYS A 4 2.29 -23.71 25.94
CA LYS A 4 2.60 -24.77 24.97
C LYS A 4 1.37 -25.32 24.24
N HIS A 5 0.16 -25.18 24.79
CA HIS A 5 -1.05 -25.84 24.28
C HIS A 5 -1.82 -25.10 23.18
N VAL A 6 -1.46 -23.84 22.87
CA VAL A 6 -2.06 -23.06 21.76
C VAL A 6 -1.27 -23.25 20.44
N PHE A 7 -0.10 -23.90 20.51
CA PHE A 7 0.72 -24.21 19.33
C PHE A 7 0.05 -25.23 18.39
N ASP A 8 -0.87 -26.09 18.87
CA ASP A 8 -1.30 -27.28 18.12
C ASP A 8 -2.56 -27.09 17.25
N GLU A 9 -3.50 -26.22 17.63
CA GLU A 9 -4.82 -26.20 16.99
C GLU A 9 -4.86 -25.44 15.66
N ASP A 10 -4.09 -24.35 15.56
CA ASP A 10 -3.93 -23.60 14.31
C ASP A 10 -2.89 -24.25 13.38
N GLU A 11 -1.85 -24.87 13.95
CA GLU A 11 -0.73 -25.43 13.17
C GLU A 11 -1.09 -26.73 12.42
N ARG A 12 -2.08 -27.49 12.92
CA ARG A 12 -2.52 -28.72 12.26
C ARG A 12 -3.52 -28.48 11.13
N LYS A 13 -4.11 -27.29 11.03
CA LYS A 13 -5.09 -26.97 9.99
C LYS A 13 -4.38 -26.53 8.72
N ARG A 14 -4.10 -27.51 7.87
CA ARG A 14 -3.54 -27.27 6.54
C ARG A 14 -4.61 -26.70 5.62
N ILE A 15 -4.30 -25.57 5.00
CA ILE A 15 -5.09 -24.97 3.94
C ILE A 15 -4.60 -25.52 2.60
N ASN A 16 -5.51 -26.04 1.79
CA ASN A 16 -5.26 -26.37 0.40
C ASN A 16 -5.68 -25.16 -0.45
N VAL A 17 -4.70 -24.33 -0.79
CA VAL A 17 -4.90 -23.12 -1.61
C VAL A 17 -5.40 -23.54 -2.99
N GLN A 18 -6.59 -23.06 -3.36
CA GLN A 18 -7.17 -23.28 -4.69
C GLN A 18 -6.70 -22.17 -5.66
N SER A 19 -6.51 -22.51 -6.93
CA SER A 19 -5.95 -21.60 -7.94
C SER A 19 -6.88 -20.47 -8.35
N ASP A 20 -8.18 -20.64 -8.11
CA ASP A 20 -9.26 -19.69 -8.41
C ASP A 20 -9.56 -18.73 -7.25
N TRP A 21 -8.89 -18.90 -6.10
CA TRP A 21 -9.06 -17.96 -4.98
C TRP A 21 -8.50 -16.59 -5.31
N SER A 22 -9.26 -15.56 -4.92
CA SER A 22 -8.75 -14.19 -4.92
C SER A 22 -7.76 -13.96 -3.78
N ALA A 23 -7.02 -12.85 -3.87
CA ALA A 23 -6.11 -12.44 -2.80
C ALA A 23 -6.87 -12.18 -1.49
N GLU A 24 -8.07 -11.60 -1.57
CA GLU A 24 -8.95 -11.31 -0.44
C GLU A 24 -9.38 -12.60 0.26
N THR A 25 -9.91 -13.56 -0.50
CA THR A 25 -10.33 -14.86 0.03
C THR A 25 -9.18 -15.60 0.70
N LEU A 26 -8.00 -15.60 0.08
CA LEU A 26 -6.82 -16.22 0.67
C LEU A 26 -6.41 -15.57 2.00
N LEU A 27 -6.46 -14.25 2.09
CA LEU A 27 -6.05 -13.51 3.29
C LEU A 27 -7.05 -13.64 4.46
N GLU A 28 -8.28 -14.09 4.20
CA GLU A 28 -9.28 -14.42 5.22
C GLU A 28 -9.12 -15.83 5.79
N GLN A 29 -8.32 -16.69 5.13
CA GLN A 29 -8.14 -18.07 5.58
C GLN A 29 -7.35 -18.16 6.88
N VAL A 30 -7.77 -19.06 7.75
CA VAL A 30 -7.10 -19.39 9.02
C VAL A 30 -6.45 -20.76 8.91
N GLY A 31 -5.15 -20.84 9.17
CA GLY A 31 -4.38 -22.08 9.12
C GLY A 31 -3.01 -21.93 8.47
N ILE A 32 -2.43 -23.05 8.04
CA ILE A 32 -1.11 -23.11 7.41
C ILE A 32 -1.22 -23.42 5.93
N ALA A 33 -0.60 -22.58 5.10
CA ALA A 33 -0.46 -22.80 3.67
C ALA A 33 1.02 -22.92 3.28
N LYS A 34 1.30 -23.53 2.13
CA LYS A 34 2.65 -23.53 1.57
C LYS A 34 2.95 -22.13 1.02
N LEU A 35 4.13 -21.60 1.35
CA LEU A 35 4.55 -20.29 0.87
C LEU A 35 4.47 -20.19 -0.65
N LYS A 36 4.90 -21.24 -1.37
CA LYS A 36 4.89 -21.28 -2.83
C LYS A 36 3.50 -21.10 -3.45
N ASP A 37 2.43 -21.49 -2.75
CA ASP A 37 1.07 -21.44 -3.25
C ASP A 37 0.44 -20.09 -2.87
N VAL A 38 0.78 -19.56 -1.70
CA VAL A 38 0.37 -18.22 -1.26
C VAL A 38 0.96 -17.11 -2.14
N VAL A 39 2.25 -17.18 -2.48
CA VAL A 39 2.91 -16.17 -3.34
C VAL A 39 2.49 -16.23 -4.81
N LYS A 40 1.77 -17.28 -5.24
CA LYS A 40 1.20 -17.33 -6.60
C LYS A 40 -0.03 -16.44 -6.72
N ILE A 41 -0.82 -16.36 -5.66
CA ILE A 41 -2.05 -15.57 -5.60
C ILE A 41 -1.75 -14.15 -5.13
N LEU A 42 -0.92 -14.03 -4.09
CA LEU A 42 -0.59 -12.73 -3.55
C LEU A 42 0.46 -12.00 -4.39
N PRO A 43 0.38 -10.67 -4.49
CA PRO A 43 1.29 -9.84 -5.26
C PRO A 43 2.70 -9.68 -4.63
N VAL A 44 3.23 -10.72 -3.96
CA VAL A 44 4.51 -10.75 -3.24
C VAL A 44 5.51 -11.72 -3.87
N LYS A 45 6.80 -11.37 -3.89
CA LYS A 45 7.85 -12.28 -4.36
C LYS A 45 8.35 -13.16 -3.23
N ARG A 46 8.50 -14.46 -3.49
CA ARG A 46 9.11 -15.42 -2.53
C ARG A 46 10.47 -14.95 -2.02
N SER A 47 11.31 -14.37 -2.89
CA SER A 47 12.63 -13.86 -2.51
C SER A 47 12.58 -12.77 -1.44
N ASP A 48 11.57 -11.89 -1.50
CA ASP A 48 11.45 -10.78 -0.55
C ASP A 48 10.99 -11.31 0.82
N VAL A 49 10.16 -12.35 0.83
CA VAL A 49 9.77 -13.09 2.04
C VAL A 49 10.97 -13.72 2.72
N LEU A 50 11.80 -14.45 1.97
CA LEU A 50 12.97 -15.11 2.54
C LEU A 50 14.03 -14.10 2.99
N ARG A 51 14.16 -12.96 2.30
CA ARG A 51 15.05 -11.87 2.72
C ARG A 51 14.60 -11.27 4.06
N ALA A 52 13.30 -11.00 4.23
CA ALA A 52 12.75 -10.51 5.49
C ALA A 52 12.94 -11.53 6.63
N TYR A 53 12.70 -12.81 6.34
CA TYR A 53 12.93 -13.92 7.28
C TYR A 53 14.37 -13.91 7.82
N HIS A 54 15.38 -13.91 6.94
CA HIS A 54 16.77 -13.93 7.37
C HIS A 54 17.21 -12.65 8.09
N ARG A 55 16.60 -11.50 7.79
CA ARG A 55 16.85 -10.26 8.56
C ARG A 55 16.35 -10.39 9.99
N LEU A 56 15.17 -10.97 10.19
CA LEU A 56 14.61 -11.21 11.52
C LEU A 56 15.48 -12.20 12.32
N GLU A 57 15.93 -13.29 11.71
CA GLU A 57 16.86 -14.23 12.35
C GLU A 57 18.16 -13.55 12.78
N LYS A 58 18.77 -12.75 11.88
CA LYS A 58 19.99 -11.98 12.20
C LYS A 58 19.79 -10.99 13.34
N ALA A 59 18.58 -10.48 13.51
CA ALA A 59 18.20 -9.59 14.61
C ALA A 59 17.83 -10.33 15.91
N GLY A 60 17.93 -11.66 15.95
CA GLY A 60 17.53 -12.47 17.11
C GLY A 60 16.02 -12.60 17.32
N LEU A 61 15.22 -12.20 16.33
CA LEU A 61 13.76 -12.27 16.37
C LEU A 61 13.27 -13.58 15.75
N ASN A 62 12.21 -14.16 16.31
CA ASN A 62 11.60 -15.37 15.77
C ASN A 62 10.70 -15.02 14.56
N PRO A 63 11.07 -15.37 13.31
CA PRO A 63 10.30 -15.01 12.12
C PRO A 63 8.91 -15.66 12.12
N TYR A 64 8.77 -16.84 12.71
CA TYR A 64 7.49 -17.51 12.77
C TYR A 64 6.49 -16.75 13.63
N ARG A 65 6.95 -16.14 14.73
CA ARG A 65 6.11 -15.29 15.60
C ARG A 65 5.79 -13.94 14.95
N VAL A 66 6.73 -13.36 14.20
CA VAL A 66 6.62 -12.00 13.66
C VAL A 66 5.90 -11.97 12.32
N MET A 67 6.31 -12.81 11.37
CA MET A 67 5.79 -12.83 9.99
C MET A 67 4.99 -14.09 9.65
N GLY A 68 4.88 -15.05 10.58
CA GLY A 68 4.16 -16.30 10.33
C GLY A 68 4.91 -17.27 9.42
N VAL A 69 6.20 -17.07 9.15
CA VAL A 69 6.97 -17.88 8.19
C VAL A 69 7.94 -18.80 8.91
N ARG A 70 7.99 -20.08 8.48
CA ARG A 70 8.93 -21.08 8.99
C ARG A 70 9.23 -22.14 7.94
N MET A 71 10.39 -22.78 8.05
CA MET A 71 10.70 -24.01 7.35
C MET A 71 10.24 -25.21 8.17
N LEU A 72 9.38 -26.05 7.58
CA LEU A 72 8.88 -27.28 8.18
C LEU A 72 9.29 -28.44 7.27
N TRP A 73 10.14 -29.32 7.79
CA TRP A 73 10.82 -30.37 7.02
C TRP A 73 11.60 -29.70 5.88
N ASN A 74 11.17 -29.89 4.63
CA ASN A 74 11.79 -29.27 3.46
C ASN A 74 10.87 -28.28 2.75
N ASN A 75 9.82 -27.79 3.41
CA ASN A 75 8.87 -26.85 2.83
C ASN A 75 8.79 -25.56 3.64
N TRP A 76 8.74 -24.44 2.93
CA TRP A 76 8.39 -23.15 3.51
C TRP A 76 6.88 -23.05 3.67
N ILE A 77 6.46 -22.75 4.89
CA ILE A 77 5.06 -22.63 5.27
C ILE A 77 4.77 -21.24 5.82
N VAL A 78 3.52 -20.83 5.71
CA VAL A 78 3.02 -19.57 6.26
C VAL A 78 1.78 -19.83 7.13
N ARG A 79 1.79 -19.26 8.33
CA ARG A 79 0.62 -19.17 9.21
C ARG A 79 -0.19 -17.96 8.79
N MET A 80 -1.29 -18.16 8.08
CA MET A 80 -2.04 -17.09 7.42
C MET A 80 -2.51 -16.00 8.39
N VAL A 81 -2.90 -16.36 9.61
CA VAL A 81 -3.31 -15.41 10.68
C VAL A 81 -2.23 -14.37 11.01
N VAL A 82 -0.95 -14.74 10.91
CA VAL A 82 0.17 -13.83 11.19
C VAL A 82 0.70 -13.24 9.88
N PHE A 83 0.83 -14.08 8.86
CA PHE A 83 1.38 -13.71 7.57
C PHE A 83 0.55 -12.65 6.86
N ALA A 84 -0.78 -12.80 6.81
CA ALA A 84 -1.69 -11.87 6.15
C ALA A 84 -1.60 -10.43 6.72
N PRO A 85 -1.76 -10.19 8.03
CA PRO A 85 -1.62 -8.84 8.57
C PRO A 85 -0.18 -8.32 8.49
N TYR A 86 0.83 -9.16 8.74
CA TYR A 86 2.23 -8.76 8.60
C TYR A 86 2.51 -8.27 7.18
N TYR A 87 2.13 -9.03 6.15
CA TYR A 87 2.35 -8.63 4.78
C TYR A 87 1.46 -7.47 4.35
N ARG A 88 0.21 -7.37 4.80
CA ARG A 88 -0.61 -6.17 4.53
C ARG A 88 0.06 -4.90 5.06
N ALA A 89 0.62 -4.94 6.27
CA ALA A 89 1.30 -3.80 6.88
C ALA A 89 2.69 -3.51 6.28
N ASN A 90 3.40 -4.54 5.81
CA ASN A 90 4.77 -4.43 5.29
C ASN A 90 4.85 -4.46 3.76
N LEU A 91 3.73 -4.60 3.06
CA LEU A 91 3.64 -4.39 1.63
C LEU A 91 3.85 -2.91 1.38
N THR A 92 4.93 -2.57 0.69
CA THR A 92 5.04 -1.26 0.03
C THR A 92 3.75 -1.07 -0.77
N PRO A 93 2.97 0.01 -0.54
CA PRO A 93 1.78 0.27 -1.32
C PRO A 93 2.15 0.16 -2.80
N LYS A 94 1.48 -0.72 -3.54
CA LYS A 94 1.67 -0.78 -4.99
C LYS A 94 0.91 0.42 -5.56
N PHE A 95 1.56 1.57 -5.62
CA PHE A 95 1.05 2.67 -6.42
C PHE A 95 0.99 2.21 -7.86
N LYS A 96 -0.07 2.62 -8.55
CA LYS A 96 -0.20 2.35 -9.98
C LYS A 96 0.89 3.13 -10.70
N LYS A 97 1.45 2.50 -11.73
CA LYS A 97 2.33 3.18 -12.68
C LYS A 97 1.48 3.85 -13.74
N VAL A 98 1.91 5.02 -14.19
CA VAL A 98 1.37 5.63 -15.39
C VAL A 98 1.86 4.83 -16.60
N ASP A 99 0.92 4.39 -17.44
CA ASP A 99 1.26 3.73 -18.70
C ASP A 99 1.82 4.79 -19.67
N PRO A 100 2.92 4.50 -20.41
CA PRO A 100 3.48 5.45 -21.37
C PRO A 100 2.52 5.90 -22.47
N SER A 101 1.46 5.13 -22.75
CA SER A 101 0.43 5.46 -23.74
C SER A 101 -0.69 6.34 -23.20
N TRP A 102 -0.74 6.60 -21.89
CA TRP A 102 -1.79 7.42 -21.30
C TRP A 102 -1.57 8.90 -21.56
N ASP A 103 -2.64 9.57 -21.95
CA ASP A 103 -2.75 11.02 -21.89
C ASP A 103 -3.31 11.47 -20.54
N SER A 104 -3.42 12.79 -20.35
CA SER A 104 -3.97 13.39 -19.14
C SER A 104 -5.39 12.91 -18.84
N GLU A 105 -6.23 12.70 -19.86
CA GLU A 105 -7.60 12.21 -19.66
C GLU A 105 -7.63 10.76 -19.19
N ALA A 106 -6.79 9.89 -19.76
CA ALA A 106 -6.68 8.49 -19.40
C ALA A 106 -6.28 8.34 -17.93
N LEU A 107 -5.32 9.15 -17.45
CA LEU A 107 -4.95 9.21 -16.04
C LEU A 107 -6.12 9.67 -15.17
N LEU A 108 -6.81 10.74 -15.59
CA LEU A 108 -7.98 11.27 -14.89
C LEU A 108 -9.17 10.32 -14.91
N ARG A 109 -9.17 9.21 -15.66
CA ARG A 109 -10.21 8.17 -15.55
C ARG A 109 -9.85 7.10 -14.52
N GLN A 110 -8.59 7.02 -14.10
CA GLN A 110 -8.13 6.04 -13.13
C GLN A 110 -8.54 6.36 -11.70
N THR A 111 -8.53 5.34 -10.86
CA THR A 111 -8.69 5.44 -9.41
C THR A 111 -7.48 4.87 -8.70
N GLY A 112 -7.22 5.35 -7.48
CA GLY A 112 -6.13 4.88 -6.62
C GLY A 112 -4.96 5.86 -6.55
N THR A 113 -3.87 5.36 -5.97
CA THR A 113 -2.70 6.16 -5.61
C THR A 113 -1.56 5.97 -6.62
N PHE A 114 -0.94 7.07 -7.01
CA PHE A 114 0.20 7.11 -7.93
C PHE A 114 1.36 7.89 -7.31
N LEU A 115 2.57 7.75 -7.87
CA LEU A 115 3.69 8.62 -7.52
C LEU A 115 3.47 10.01 -8.12
N LEU A 116 3.70 11.07 -7.33
CA LEU A 116 3.58 12.46 -7.81
C LEU A 116 4.44 12.72 -9.05
N SER A 117 5.64 12.14 -9.10
CA SER A 117 6.53 12.26 -10.26
C SER A 117 5.91 11.68 -11.53
N GLU A 118 5.23 10.54 -11.45
CA GLU A 118 4.65 9.88 -12.63
C GLU A 118 3.40 10.63 -13.14
N VAL A 119 2.59 11.17 -12.23
CA VAL A 119 1.39 11.95 -12.57
C VAL A 119 1.77 13.33 -13.12
N SER A 120 2.81 13.97 -12.57
CA SER A 120 3.15 15.37 -12.89
C SER A 120 3.43 15.62 -14.37
N HIS A 121 3.96 14.64 -15.10
CA HIS A 121 4.21 14.73 -16.54
C HIS A 121 2.94 14.91 -17.37
N LEU A 122 1.79 14.51 -16.83
CA LEU A 122 0.48 14.63 -17.48
C LEU A 122 -0.28 15.87 -17.00
N THR A 123 0.39 16.82 -16.34
CA THR A 123 -0.19 18.05 -15.81
C THR A 123 0.63 19.26 -16.25
N PRO A 124 0.07 20.49 -16.20
CA PRO A 124 0.85 21.69 -16.51
C PRO A 124 1.91 22.03 -15.45
N PHE A 125 1.97 21.30 -14.33
CA PHE A 125 2.92 21.54 -13.24
C PHE A 125 3.96 20.43 -13.14
N SER A 126 5.21 20.82 -12.90
CA SER A 126 6.24 19.88 -12.48
C SER A 126 5.93 19.29 -11.09
N SER A 127 6.48 18.11 -10.81
CA SER A 127 6.40 17.50 -9.47
C SER A 127 6.92 18.43 -8.37
N HIS A 128 7.90 19.28 -8.66
CA HIS A 128 8.43 20.27 -7.72
C HIS A 128 7.39 21.36 -7.40
N GLN A 129 6.71 21.90 -8.42
CA GLN A 129 5.67 22.91 -8.24
C GLN A 129 4.47 22.36 -7.44
N LEU A 130 4.01 21.15 -7.78
CA LEU A 130 2.93 20.48 -7.04
C LEU A 130 3.32 20.21 -5.59
N ARG A 131 4.55 19.78 -5.35
CA ARG A 131 5.09 19.62 -3.99
C ARG A 131 5.09 20.95 -3.24
N HIS A 132 5.61 22.01 -3.86
CA HIS A 132 5.64 23.33 -3.23
C HIS A 132 4.24 23.82 -2.86
N GLN A 133 3.27 23.69 -3.76
CA GLN A 133 1.87 24.02 -3.48
C GLN A 133 1.28 23.20 -2.33
N SER A 134 1.58 21.90 -2.28
CA SER A 134 1.11 21.03 -1.18
C SER A 134 1.64 21.47 0.19
N LEU A 135 2.80 22.11 0.25
CA LEU A 135 3.38 22.60 1.52
C LEU A 135 2.74 23.91 2.00
N LEU A 136 2.00 24.61 1.13
CA LEU A 136 1.27 25.84 1.47
C LEU A 136 -0.14 25.55 2.02
N LEU A 137 -0.56 24.28 2.03
CA LEU A 137 -1.89 23.86 2.43
C LEU A 137 -1.87 23.22 3.82
N GLU A 138 -2.92 23.45 4.60
CA GLU A 138 -3.12 22.83 5.91
C GLU A 138 -3.36 21.31 5.79
N ASP A 139 -4.21 20.90 4.84
CA ASP A 139 -4.41 19.50 4.46
C ASP A 139 -4.29 19.32 2.94
N PRO A 140 -3.06 19.16 2.41
CA PRO A 140 -2.85 18.95 0.98
C PRO A 140 -3.46 17.65 0.47
N ARG A 141 -3.69 16.67 1.33
CA ARG A 141 -4.31 15.40 0.94
C ARG A 141 -5.79 15.59 0.70
N ALA A 142 -6.49 16.32 1.56
CA ALA A 142 -7.90 16.61 1.37
C ALA A 142 -8.16 17.58 0.20
N VAL A 143 -7.27 18.55 -0.01
CA VAL A 143 -7.46 19.59 -1.03
C VAL A 143 -6.97 19.15 -2.40
N MET A 144 -5.76 18.62 -2.49
CA MET A 144 -5.10 18.25 -3.76
C MET A 144 -4.97 16.74 -3.94
N GLY A 145 -5.22 15.91 -2.93
CA GLY A 145 -4.87 14.49 -3.00
C GLY A 145 -3.37 14.24 -2.92
N VAL A 146 -2.54 15.27 -2.68
CA VAL A 146 -1.07 15.16 -2.63
C VAL A 146 -0.63 14.97 -1.20
N TYR A 147 0.20 13.96 -0.92
CA TYR A 147 0.72 13.74 0.43
C TYR A 147 2.09 13.07 0.41
N LYS A 148 2.90 13.35 1.43
CA LYS A 148 4.17 12.65 1.63
C LYS A 148 3.89 11.36 2.40
N ASN A 149 4.22 10.21 1.81
CA ASN A 149 4.23 8.95 2.53
C ASN A 149 5.50 8.89 3.42
N PRO A 150 5.37 8.76 4.75
CA PRO A 150 6.51 8.78 5.67
C PRO A 150 7.42 7.57 5.49
N ASP A 151 6.84 6.39 5.24
CA ASP A 151 7.58 5.12 5.12
C ASP A 151 8.48 5.08 3.88
N LEU A 152 8.06 5.76 2.81
CA LEU A 152 8.73 5.74 1.52
C LEU A 152 9.57 6.98 1.26
N ASN A 153 9.37 8.03 2.07
CA ASN A 153 9.92 9.36 1.84
C ASN A 153 9.63 9.88 0.41
N ARG A 154 8.44 9.58 -0.13
CA ARG A 154 7.99 9.96 -1.48
C ARG A 154 6.64 10.66 -1.44
N TYR A 155 6.40 11.53 -2.41
CA TYR A 155 5.11 12.17 -2.60
C TYR A 155 4.20 11.30 -3.47
N LEU A 156 2.97 11.13 -3.00
CA LEU A 156 1.92 10.35 -3.62
C LEU A 156 0.74 11.25 -3.99
N VAL A 157 -0.07 10.76 -4.91
CA VAL A 157 -1.26 11.44 -5.42
C VAL A 157 -2.44 10.48 -5.36
N ASP A 158 -3.52 10.89 -4.70
CA ASP A 158 -4.82 10.23 -4.72
C ASP A 158 -5.65 10.78 -5.88
N ILE A 159 -5.81 10.01 -6.96
CA ILE A 159 -6.36 10.51 -8.22
C ILE A 159 -7.79 11.06 -8.11
N PRO A 160 -8.73 10.47 -7.36
CA PRO A 160 -10.07 11.04 -7.19
C PRO A 160 -10.06 12.48 -6.66
N VAL A 161 -9.23 12.78 -5.64
CA VAL A 161 -9.13 14.14 -5.08
C VAL A 161 -8.34 15.05 -6.03
N PHE A 162 -7.21 14.55 -6.56
CA PHE A 162 -6.38 15.29 -7.49
C PHE A 162 -7.11 15.69 -8.77
N ARG A 163 -8.02 14.84 -9.26
CA ARG A 163 -8.90 15.10 -10.41
C ARG A 163 -9.84 16.27 -10.15
N GLN A 164 -10.46 16.33 -8.98
CA GLN A 164 -11.33 17.43 -8.60
C GLN A 164 -10.56 18.74 -8.50
N TRP A 165 -9.37 18.68 -7.89
CA TRP A 165 -8.48 19.83 -7.80
C TRP A 165 -8.03 20.34 -9.17
N LEU A 166 -7.59 19.46 -10.08
CA LEU A 166 -7.21 19.83 -11.44
C LEU A 166 -8.37 20.48 -12.19
N LYS A 167 -9.59 19.95 -12.06
CA LYS A 167 -10.77 20.53 -12.68
C LYS A 167 -11.02 21.97 -12.20
N LYS A 168 -11.01 22.20 -10.88
CA LYS A 168 -11.14 23.55 -10.30
C LYS A 168 -10.03 24.49 -10.81
N LEU A 169 -8.80 24.01 -10.90
CA LEU A 169 -7.68 24.81 -11.37
C LEU A 169 -7.85 25.24 -12.84
N TRP A 170 -8.38 24.36 -13.69
CA TRP A 170 -8.64 24.67 -15.09
C TRP A 170 -9.83 25.62 -15.25
N GLU A 171 -10.88 25.45 -14.44
CA GLU A 171 -12.02 26.38 -14.37
C GLU A 171 -11.58 27.80 -13.97
N ASN A 172 -10.54 27.93 -13.13
CA ASN A 172 -9.94 29.19 -12.72
C ASN A 172 -8.80 29.69 -13.65
N GLY A 173 -8.75 29.24 -14.90
CA GLY A 173 -7.77 29.71 -15.89
C GLY A 173 -6.32 29.31 -15.59
N GLY A 174 -6.11 28.22 -14.86
CA GLY A 174 -4.78 27.70 -14.52
C GLY A 174 -4.11 28.41 -13.33
N THR A 175 -4.81 29.33 -12.67
CA THR A 175 -4.32 29.98 -11.45
C THR A 175 -4.71 29.18 -10.21
N PHE A 176 -3.72 28.88 -9.37
CA PHE A 176 -3.97 28.29 -8.07
C PHE A 176 -4.36 29.41 -7.11
N VAL A 177 -5.64 29.46 -6.74
CA VAL A 177 -6.13 30.25 -5.62
C VAL A 177 -6.26 29.27 -4.45
N PRO A 178 -5.39 29.32 -3.43
CA PRO A 178 -5.62 28.54 -2.23
C PRO A 178 -6.94 29.01 -1.63
N GLU A 179 -7.95 28.12 -1.58
CA GLU A 179 -9.11 28.34 -0.74
C GLU A 179 -8.55 28.50 0.68
N GLN A 180 -8.58 29.74 1.21
CA GLN A 180 -8.27 29.96 2.61
C GLN A 180 -9.29 29.14 3.41
N SER A 181 -8.81 28.23 4.26
CA SER A 181 -9.66 27.61 5.28
C SER A 181 -10.47 28.73 5.94
N PRO A 182 -11.80 28.58 6.13
CA PRO A 182 -12.56 29.58 6.86
C PRO A 182 -11.85 29.82 8.19
N SER A 183 -11.54 31.10 8.46
CA SER A 183 -10.92 31.50 9.72
C SER A 183 -11.74 30.90 10.86
N LYS A 184 -11.06 30.34 11.86
CA LYS A 184 -11.71 29.90 13.10
C LYS A 184 -12.40 31.04 13.87
N ASP A 185 -12.26 32.28 13.39
CA ASP A 185 -12.90 33.46 13.95
C ASP A 185 -14.26 33.80 13.30
N ASP A 186 -14.71 33.06 12.28
CA ASP A 186 -16.02 33.25 11.63
C ASP A 186 -17.03 32.14 11.98
N ALA A 187 -17.09 31.74 13.25
CA ALA A 187 -18.24 31.03 13.80
C ALA A 187 -19.02 32.01 14.69
N PRO A 188 -20.36 32.19 14.48
CA PRO A 188 -21.18 33.09 15.28
C PRO A 188 -21.27 32.70 16.75
#